data_AF-A0A821QWS2-F1
#
_entry.id   AF-A0A821QWS2-F1
#
_cell.length_a   1.000
_cell.length_b   1.000
_cell.length_c   1.000
_cell.angle_alpha   90.00
_cell.angle_beta   90.00
_cell.angle_gamma   90.00
#
_symmetry.space_group_name_H-M   'P 1'
#
loop_
_entity.id
_entity.type
_entity.pdbx_description
1 polymer ?
#
loop_
_entity_poly.entity_id
_entity_poly.type
_entity_poly.pdbx_seq_one_letter_code
_entity_poly.pdbx_strand_id
1 'polypeptide(L)'
;MANNEIEQITTNGTSDKKRSKSKTEINHNNDYSYISDYLQVTNRIFKQMLISSLEGADKIVKRLNTSEKINYIRQYAYLIHRLFYVQLRESQWKYYYDIGMQENIWFGLVSKKWAAMNSMHHTYGRSKTLIVQRLTTLQRQLQEDHKHYKNGAMGSPFTMVLANIYMLEWEQKLIQHQNRHYEIYERYIDDVFMTTNLSKEDILKELDETIKTDSNVKISITISQSLEYLDVTIENNNGHLKISIYHKSASEPYILPYESDHPRHIHANIIYTALVQAARSCSNMEDFDMERLRTEMILLVKGYPPKFIQHHIKKFFVKYDSMSVWTELNREVYQQLRNMLLCRPIKRENKTQISSLGQLIRKTKNYEHKDQIYLHYTFENGPLLNFKKECHQI
;
A
#
# COMPACT_ATOMS: atom_id res chain seq x y z
N MET A 1 -43.52 59.73 -59.56
CA MET A 1 -42.41 58.85 -59.14
C MET A 1 -42.83 58.26 -57.80
N ALA A 2 -43.01 56.94 -57.79
CA ALA A 2 -43.83 56.10 -56.89
C ALA A 2 -43.57 56.33 -55.38
N ASN A 3 -44.57 56.45 -54.50
CA ASN A 3 -45.59 55.46 -54.02
C ASN A 3 -44.93 54.21 -53.43
N ASN A 4 -45.29 53.63 -52.27
CA ASN A 4 -46.35 53.86 -51.28
C ASN A 4 -46.08 52.86 -50.11
N GLU A 5 -46.50 53.21 -48.89
CA GLU A 5 -47.31 52.36 -47.97
C GLU A 5 -46.71 51.06 -47.35
N ILE A 6 -46.72 50.85 -46.02
CA ILE A 6 -47.81 50.46 -45.06
C ILE A 6 -47.30 49.16 -44.39
N GLU A 7 -46.96 49.11 -43.09
CA GLU A 7 -47.88 48.95 -41.93
C GLU A 7 -48.73 47.65 -42.07
N GLN A 8 -48.62 46.60 -41.27
CA GLN A 8 -49.43 46.33 -40.07
C GLN A 8 -49.21 44.83 -39.75
N ILE A 9 -48.71 44.44 -38.57
CA ILE A 9 -49.41 44.30 -37.27
C ILE A 9 -50.45 43.17 -37.29
N THR A 10 -50.25 42.17 -36.43
CA THR A 10 -51.13 41.73 -35.31
C THR A 10 -50.77 40.27 -34.94
N THR A 11 -50.29 39.88 -33.75
CA THR A 11 -50.54 40.15 -32.32
C THR A 11 -51.32 39.02 -31.63
N ASN A 12 -50.97 38.83 -30.36
CA ASN A 12 -51.72 38.23 -29.24
C ASN A 12 -51.41 36.77 -28.95
N GLY A 13 -51.10 36.34 -27.73
CA GLY A 13 -51.03 36.94 -26.38
C GLY A 13 -50.48 35.82 -25.48
N THR A 14 -50.03 35.99 -24.23
CA THR A 14 -50.37 36.90 -23.14
C THR A 14 -49.38 36.64 -22.00
N SER A 15 -49.10 37.68 -21.19
CA SER A 15 -48.70 37.65 -19.77
C SER A 15 -47.39 36.93 -19.37
N ASP A 16 -46.52 37.40 -18.50
CA ASP A 16 -46.61 38.48 -17.53
C ASP A 16 -45.22 38.87 -16.97
N LYS A 17 -45.22 39.98 -16.27
CA LYS A 17 -44.15 40.80 -15.65
C LYS A 17 -42.90 40.12 -15.06
N LYS A 18 -41.76 40.70 -15.44
CA LYS A 18 -40.62 41.19 -14.62
C LYS A 18 -40.30 40.47 -13.29
N ARG A 19 -39.09 39.88 -13.23
CA ARG A 19 -38.24 39.97 -12.02
C ARG A 19 -36.75 40.04 -12.38
N SER A 20 -36.11 41.06 -11.85
CA SER A 20 -34.69 41.40 -12.01
C SER A 20 -33.77 40.49 -11.19
N LYS A 21 -32.71 40.00 -11.85
CA LYS A 21 -31.35 39.68 -11.38
C LYS A 21 -31.18 39.21 -9.92
N SER A 22 -30.79 37.95 -9.77
CA SER A 22 -29.66 37.56 -8.92
C SER A 22 -28.78 36.60 -9.71
N LYS A 23 -27.48 36.93 -9.81
CA LYS A 23 -26.44 36.05 -10.35
C LYS A 23 -26.46 34.74 -9.56
N THR A 24 -26.89 33.65 -10.17
CA THR A 24 -26.65 32.31 -9.64
C THR A 24 -25.37 31.80 -10.29
N GLU A 25 -24.35 31.64 -9.45
CA GLU A 25 -23.13 30.91 -9.75
C GLU A 25 -23.48 29.58 -10.43
N ILE A 26 -22.75 29.28 -11.50
CA ILE A 26 -22.84 28.03 -12.24
C ILE A 26 -22.46 26.93 -11.26
N ASN A 27 -23.48 26.26 -10.75
CA ASN A 27 -23.38 25.13 -9.85
C ASN A 27 -22.75 23.98 -10.64
N HIS A 28 -21.43 23.76 -10.50
CA HIS A 28 -20.74 22.54 -10.94
C HIS A 28 -21.18 21.36 -10.05
N ASN A 29 -22.48 21.04 -10.07
CA ASN A 29 -23.04 19.96 -9.29
C ASN A 29 -22.91 18.64 -10.07
N ASN A 30 -22.04 17.77 -9.56
CA ASN A 30 -22.19 16.30 -9.49
C ASN A 30 -22.70 15.56 -10.73
N ASP A 31 -21.90 15.57 -11.79
CA ASP A 31 -22.18 14.87 -13.05
C ASP A 31 -21.46 13.50 -13.15
N TYR A 32 -21.16 12.87 -12.00
CA TYR A 32 -20.48 11.57 -11.90
C TYR A 32 -21.46 10.37 -11.92
N SER A 33 -22.78 10.61 -11.94
CA SER A 33 -23.83 9.60 -11.74
C SER A 33 -24.19 8.73 -12.95
N TYR A 34 -23.46 8.83 -14.07
CA TYR A 34 -23.94 8.29 -15.37
C TYR A 34 -23.13 7.14 -15.91
N ILE A 35 -21.88 7.05 -15.49
CA ILE A 35 -21.10 5.85 -15.63
C ILE A 35 -21.26 5.11 -14.31
N SER A 36 -21.61 3.83 -14.37
CA SER A 36 -21.45 2.92 -13.26
C SER A 36 -20.09 3.20 -12.66
N ASP A 37 -20.04 3.61 -11.38
CA ASP A 37 -18.78 3.66 -10.64
C ASP A 37 -17.98 2.43 -11.05
N TYR A 38 -16.69 2.54 -11.33
CA TYR A 38 -15.94 1.37 -11.77
C TYR A 38 -16.04 0.25 -10.71
N LEU A 39 -16.37 0.60 -9.45
CA LEU A 39 -16.85 -0.29 -8.38
C LEU A 39 -18.02 -1.22 -8.77
N GLN A 40 -18.95 -0.71 -9.59
CA GLN A 40 -20.17 -1.37 -10.05
C GLN A 40 -20.03 -2.01 -11.46
N VAL A 41 -18.87 -1.87 -12.11
CA VAL A 41 -18.61 -2.46 -13.42
C VAL A 41 -18.44 -3.97 -13.33
N THR A 42 -18.97 -4.70 -14.32
CA THR A 42 -18.85 -6.16 -14.37
C THR A 42 -17.40 -6.62 -14.27
N ASN A 43 -17.18 -7.78 -13.63
CA ASN A 43 -15.86 -8.38 -13.47
C ASN A 43 -15.09 -8.49 -14.79
N ARG A 44 -15.78 -8.80 -15.89
CA ARG A 44 -15.19 -8.91 -17.24
C ARG A 44 -14.57 -7.58 -17.69
N ILE A 45 -15.35 -6.50 -17.62
CA ILE A 45 -14.91 -5.18 -18.09
C ILE A 45 -13.85 -4.61 -17.15
N PHE A 46 -14.00 -4.79 -15.84
CA PHE A 46 -12.99 -4.37 -14.87
C PHE A 46 -11.63 -5.03 -15.11
N LYS A 47 -11.58 -6.32 -15.48
CA LYS A 47 -10.33 -6.99 -15.87
C LYS A 47 -9.69 -6.38 -17.12
N GLN A 48 -10.49 -6.02 -18.13
CA GLN A 48 -9.97 -5.35 -19.34
C GLN A 48 -9.43 -3.95 -19.01
N MET A 49 -10.10 -3.23 -18.12
CA MET A 49 -9.63 -1.93 -17.61
C MET A 49 -8.30 -2.06 -16.87
N LEU A 50 -8.13 -3.11 -16.05
CA LEU A 50 -6.87 -3.39 -15.35
C LEU A 50 -5.71 -3.63 -16.33
N ILE A 51 -5.94 -4.46 -17.35
CA ILE A 51 -4.94 -4.78 -18.38
C ILE A 51 -4.52 -3.53 -19.15
N SER A 52 -5.48 -2.69 -19.54
CA SER A 52 -5.19 -1.46 -20.29
C SER A 52 -4.53 -0.37 -19.45
N SER A 53 -4.80 -0.33 -18.14
CA SER A 53 -4.27 0.69 -17.23
C SER A 53 -2.91 0.32 -16.63
N LEU A 54 -2.54 -0.97 -16.61
CA LEU A 54 -1.25 -1.45 -16.13
C LEU A 54 -0.52 -2.26 -17.20
N GLU A 55 0.58 -1.70 -17.69
CA GLU A 55 1.49 -2.43 -18.56
C GLU A 55 2.00 -3.71 -17.86
N GLY A 56 1.85 -4.86 -18.54
CA GLY A 56 2.31 -6.16 -18.04
C GLY A 56 1.39 -6.85 -17.03
N ALA A 57 0.22 -6.29 -16.70
CA ALA A 57 -0.69 -6.87 -15.69
C ALA A 57 -1.51 -8.08 -16.18
N ASP A 58 -1.42 -8.47 -17.46
CA ASP A 58 -2.19 -9.58 -18.05
C ASP A 58 -2.17 -10.86 -17.21
N LYS A 59 -1.00 -11.20 -16.68
CA LYS A 59 -0.77 -12.43 -15.91
C LYS A 59 -1.38 -12.33 -14.51
N ILE A 60 -1.28 -11.16 -13.88
CA ILE A 60 -1.88 -10.90 -12.57
C ILE A 60 -3.41 -10.93 -12.68
N VAL A 61 -3.95 -10.30 -13.73
CA VAL A 61 -5.40 -10.26 -13.98
C VAL A 61 -5.99 -11.66 -14.25
N LYS A 62 -5.23 -12.57 -14.86
CA LYS A 62 -5.63 -13.98 -15.02
C LYS A 62 -5.83 -14.69 -13.67
N ARG A 63 -5.00 -14.39 -12.67
CA ARG A 63 -5.08 -14.97 -11.32
C ARG A 63 -6.21 -14.40 -10.45
N LEU A 64 -6.88 -13.34 -10.89
CA LEU A 64 -8.11 -12.82 -10.26
C LEU A 64 -9.32 -13.68 -10.61
N ASN A 65 -9.27 -14.95 -10.24
CA ASN A 65 -10.24 -15.98 -10.63
C ASN A 65 -11.51 -15.99 -9.78
N THR A 66 -11.51 -15.38 -8.60
CA THR A 66 -12.68 -15.28 -7.72
C THR A 66 -13.29 -13.88 -7.72
N SER A 67 -14.61 -13.80 -7.51
CA SER A 67 -15.33 -12.52 -7.34
C SER A 67 -14.80 -11.71 -6.16
N GLU A 68 -14.38 -12.38 -5.09
CA GLU A 68 -13.80 -11.76 -3.90
C GLU A 68 -12.47 -11.06 -4.19
N LYS A 69 -11.52 -11.74 -4.85
CA LYS A 69 -10.23 -11.15 -5.26
C LYS A 69 -10.44 -9.91 -6.13
N ILE A 70 -11.39 -10.00 -7.07
CA ILE A 70 -11.75 -8.89 -7.95
C ILE A 70 -12.33 -7.73 -7.15
N ASN A 71 -13.27 -7.99 -6.24
CA ASN A 71 -13.90 -6.95 -5.42
C ASN A 71 -12.89 -6.25 -4.51
N TYR A 72 -11.99 -7.02 -3.88
CA TYR A 72 -10.90 -6.48 -3.06
C TYR A 72 -10.02 -5.51 -3.86
N ILE A 73 -9.52 -5.94 -5.02
CA ILE A 73 -8.67 -5.09 -5.88
C ILE A 73 -9.42 -3.86 -6.36
N ARG A 74 -10.71 -4.01 -6.65
CA ARG A 74 -11.57 -2.90 -7.08
C ARG A 74 -11.68 -1.83 -6.01
N GLN A 75 -11.91 -2.21 -4.75
CA GLN A 75 -11.93 -1.31 -3.60
C GLN A 75 -10.54 -0.73 -3.32
N TYR A 76 -9.50 -1.54 -3.43
CA TYR A 76 -8.12 -1.12 -3.18
C TYR A 76 -7.65 -0.08 -4.21
N ALA A 77 -8.00 -0.25 -5.49
CA ALA A 77 -7.73 0.73 -6.56
C ALA A 77 -8.34 2.11 -6.26
N TYR A 78 -9.50 2.15 -5.58
CA TYR A 78 -10.23 3.39 -5.30
C TYR A 78 -9.47 4.25 -4.30
N LEU A 79 -8.88 3.58 -3.32
CA LEU A 79 -8.45 4.21 -2.08
C LEU A 79 -7.01 4.71 -2.12
N ILE A 80 -6.16 4.10 -2.94
CA ILE A 80 -4.71 4.15 -2.71
C ILE A 80 -3.93 4.90 -3.77
N HIS A 81 -4.46 5.03 -4.98
CA HIS A 81 -3.70 5.69 -6.02
C HIS A 81 -4.58 6.52 -6.94
N ARG A 82 -4.60 7.84 -6.69
CA ARG A 82 -5.35 8.82 -7.49
C ARG A 82 -5.03 8.74 -8.98
N LEU A 83 -3.75 8.65 -9.34
CA LEU A 83 -3.35 8.49 -10.74
C LEU A 83 -3.92 7.21 -11.34
N PHE A 84 -3.93 6.09 -10.60
CA PHE A 84 -4.45 4.82 -11.10
C PHE A 84 -5.99 4.84 -11.22
N TYR A 85 -6.67 5.47 -10.28
CA TYR A 85 -8.11 5.74 -10.37
C TYR A 85 -8.44 6.57 -11.62
N VAL A 86 -7.63 7.59 -11.92
CA VAL A 86 -7.80 8.41 -13.14
C VAL A 86 -7.55 7.58 -14.40
N GLN A 87 -6.54 6.72 -14.42
CA GLN A 87 -6.26 5.80 -15.54
C GLN A 87 -7.41 4.80 -15.77
N LEU A 88 -7.95 4.20 -14.71
CA LEU A 88 -9.12 3.33 -14.81
C LEU A 88 -10.33 4.09 -15.37
N ARG A 89 -10.56 5.33 -14.93
CA ARG A 89 -11.65 6.16 -15.47
C ARG A 89 -11.43 6.50 -16.94
N GLU A 90 -10.21 6.85 -17.34
CA GLU A 90 -9.89 7.08 -18.75
C GLU A 90 -10.20 5.82 -19.58
N SER A 91 -9.72 4.66 -19.14
CA SER A 91 -9.98 3.37 -19.78
C SER A 91 -11.48 3.06 -19.89
N GLN A 92 -12.27 3.40 -18.87
CA GLN A 92 -13.72 3.25 -18.89
C GLN A 92 -14.36 4.14 -19.97
N TRP A 93 -14.02 5.43 -20.00
CA TRP A 93 -14.54 6.34 -21.01
C TRP A 93 -14.11 5.97 -22.43
N LYS A 94 -12.90 5.43 -22.59
CA LYS A 94 -12.38 4.94 -23.87
C LYS A 94 -13.15 3.72 -24.35
N TYR A 95 -13.42 2.75 -23.46
CA TYR A 95 -14.28 1.61 -23.76
C TYR A 95 -15.66 2.04 -24.26
N TYR A 96 -16.28 3.03 -23.61
CA TYR A 96 -17.55 3.60 -24.06
C TYR A 96 -17.46 4.29 -25.43
N TYR A 97 -16.37 5.00 -25.68
CA TYR A 97 -16.12 5.63 -26.98
C TYR A 97 -16.00 4.59 -28.10
N ASP A 98 -15.26 3.51 -27.86
CA ASP A 98 -15.02 2.45 -28.84
C ASP A 98 -16.33 1.72 -29.18
N ILE A 99 -17.15 1.41 -28.17
CA ILE A 99 -18.50 0.87 -28.36
C ILE A 99 -19.37 1.83 -29.18
N GLY A 100 -19.32 3.13 -28.86
CA GLY A 100 -20.00 4.16 -29.64
C GLY A 100 -19.62 4.13 -31.11
N MET A 101 -18.33 3.97 -31.42
CA MET A 101 -17.82 3.95 -32.79
C MET A 101 -18.23 2.67 -33.53
N GLN A 102 -18.24 1.52 -32.85
CA GLN A 102 -18.56 0.22 -33.45
C GLN A 102 -20.06 0.02 -33.68
N GLU A 103 -20.88 0.42 -32.69
CA GLU A 103 -22.30 0.05 -32.60
C GLU A 103 -23.23 1.26 -32.80
N ASN A 104 -22.66 2.44 -33.11
CA ASN A 104 -23.37 3.70 -33.35
C ASN A 104 -24.36 4.11 -32.24
N ILE A 105 -24.04 3.81 -30.98
CA ILE A 105 -24.91 4.07 -29.83
C ILE A 105 -24.96 5.55 -29.40
N TRP A 106 -24.40 6.47 -30.18
CA TRP A 106 -24.32 7.91 -29.84
C TRP A 106 -25.69 8.56 -29.62
N PHE A 107 -26.71 8.06 -30.32
CA PHE A 107 -28.08 8.57 -30.31
C PHE A 107 -29.06 7.41 -30.47
N GLY A 108 -29.36 6.68 -29.39
CA GLY A 108 -30.30 5.56 -29.50
C GLY A 108 -30.56 4.82 -28.19
N LEU A 109 -31.71 4.13 -28.16
CA LEU A 109 -32.08 3.23 -27.07
C LEU A 109 -31.43 1.85 -27.32
N VAL A 110 -30.59 1.38 -26.41
CA VAL A 110 -30.03 0.02 -26.40
C VAL A 110 -30.89 -0.89 -25.52
N SER A 111 -30.94 -2.19 -25.80
CA SER A 111 -31.71 -3.11 -24.96
C SER A 111 -31.16 -3.18 -23.53
N LYS A 112 -32.03 -3.43 -22.54
CA LYS A 112 -31.62 -3.59 -21.13
C LYS A 112 -30.55 -4.66 -20.94
N LYS A 113 -30.66 -5.78 -21.67
CA LYS A 113 -29.68 -6.88 -21.64
C LYS A 113 -28.31 -6.41 -22.13
N TRP A 114 -28.30 -5.63 -23.20
CA TRP A 114 -27.07 -5.11 -23.79
C TRP A 114 -26.43 -4.02 -22.93
N ALA A 115 -27.24 -3.12 -22.36
CA ALA A 115 -26.79 -2.13 -21.38
C ALA A 115 -26.12 -2.81 -20.18
N ALA A 116 -26.73 -3.86 -19.62
CA ALA A 116 -26.16 -4.63 -18.51
C ALA A 116 -24.84 -5.33 -18.90
N MET A 117 -24.77 -5.94 -20.09
CA MET A 117 -23.55 -6.61 -20.59
C MET A 117 -22.35 -5.65 -20.74
N ASN A 118 -22.62 -4.38 -21.02
CA ASN A 118 -21.60 -3.34 -21.20
C ASN A 118 -21.47 -2.41 -19.98
N SER A 119 -22.07 -2.77 -18.83
CA SER A 119 -22.02 -2.00 -17.58
C SER A 119 -22.52 -0.55 -17.71
N MET A 120 -23.56 -0.35 -18.53
CA MET A 120 -24.23 0.93 -18.73
C MET A 120 -25.31 1.16 -17.67
N HIS A 121 -25.28 2.33 -17.05
CA HIS A 121 -26.31 2.74 -16.08
C HIS A 121 -27.67 2.99 -16.76
N HIS A 122 -27.65 3.32 -18.06
CA HIS A 122 -28.84 3.65 -18.83
C HIS A 122 -28.90 2.90 -20.16
N THR A 123 -30.13 2.70 -20.65
CA THR A 123 -30.42 2.15 -21.98
C THR A 123 -30.26 3.17 -23.10
N TYR A 124 -29.58 4.29 -22.87
CA TYR A 124 -29.37 5.32 -23.88
C TYR A 124 -27.90 5.72 -23.87
N GLY A 125 -27.28 5.74 -25.06
CA GLY A 125 -25.93 6.26 -25.20
C GLY A 125 -25.89 7.79 -25.20
N ARG A 126 -24.68 8.35 -25.25
CA ARG A 126 -24.44 9.79 -25.15
C ARG A 126 -23.72 10.33 -26.37
N SER A 127 -23.85 11.63 -26.58
CA SER A 127 -23.22 12.31 -27.70
C SER A 127 -21.71 12.16 -27.66
N LYS A 128 -21.13 11.88 -28.84
CA LYS A 128 -19.69 11.75 -29.03
C LYS A 128 -18.90 12.91 -28.44
N THR A 129 -19.43 14.13 -28.56
CA THR A 129 -18.85 15.37 -28.04
C THR A 129 -18.62 15.34 -26.53
N LEU A 130 -19.57 14.79 -25.76
CA LEU A 130 -19.47 14.75 -24.30
C LEU A 130 -18.36 13.78 -23.87
N ILE A 131 -18.31 12.60 -24.50
CA ILE A 131 -17.31 11.57 -24.19
C ILE A 131 -15.90 12.08 -24.51
N VAL A 132 -15.72 12.74 -25.67
CA VAL A 132 -14.44 13.32 -26.06
C VAL A 132 -13.98 14.40 -25.06
N GLN A 133 -14.85 15.33 -24.66
CA GLN A 133 -14.50 16.37 -23.67
C GLN A 133 -14.02 15.77 -22.33
N ARG A 134 -14.64 14.69 -21.87
CA ARG A 134 -14.25 13.99 -20.64
C ARG A 134 -12.91 13.29 -20.77
N LEU A 135 -12.68 12.59 -21.89
CA LEU A 135 -11.38 11.96 -22.20
C LEU A 135 -10.25 13.00 -22.20
N THR A 136 -10.43 14.13 -22.88
CA THR A 136 -9.43 15.20 -22.91
C THR A 136 -9.13 15.76 -21.52
N THR A 137 -10.15 15.86 -20.66
CA THR A 137 -9.97 16.33 -19.27
C THR A 137 -9.15 15.34 -18.44
N LEU A 138 -9.45 14.04 -18.55
CA LEU A 138 -8.72 12.99 -17.85
C LEU A 138 -7.27 12.87 -18.34
N GLN A 139 -7.04 12.96 -19.65
CA GLN A 139 -5.71 12.94 -20.24
C GLN A 139 -4.82 14.09 -19.76
N ARG A 140 -5.38 15.30 -19.65
CA ARG A 140 -4.67 16.44 -19.08
C ARG A 140 -4.30 16.19 -17.60
N GLN A 141 -5.25 15.66 -16.81
CA GLN A 141 -4.98 15.33 -15.42
C GLN A 141 -3.88 14.26 -15.29
N LEU A 142 -3.89 13.24 -16.16
CA LEU A 142 -2.83 12.22 -16.19
C LEU A 142 -1.47 12.82 -16.54
N GLN A 143 -1.40 13.74 -17.50
CA GLN A 143 -0.13 14.41 -17.84
C GLN A 143 0.43 15.22 -16.67
N GLU A 144 -0.43 15.90 -15.91
CA GLU A 144 -0.05 16.64 -14.70
C GLU A 144 0.43 15.69 -13.59
N ASP A 145 -0.34 14.65 -13.28
CA ASP A 145 -0.02 13.67 -12.23
C ASP A 145 1.25 12.87 -12.60
N HIS A 146 1.43 12.43 -13.85
CA HIS A 146 2.64 11.71 -14.29
C HIS A 146 3.92 12.54 -14.13
N LYS A 147 3.83 13.88 -14.21
CA LYS A 147 4.98 14.75 -13.93
C LYS A 147 5.38 14.74 -12.45
N HIS A 148 4.44 14.47 -11.54
CA HIS A 148 4.69 14.39 -10.09
C HIS A 148 5.13 13.00 -9.63
N TYR A 149 4.64 11.93 -10.26
CA TYR A 149 4.92 10.55 -9.85
C TYR A 149 6.11 9.88 -10.55
N LYS A 150 6.74 10.53 -11.55
CA LYS A 150 7.92 10.02 -12.27
C LYS A 150 9.18 9.80 -11.41
N ASN A 151 9.21 10.30 -10.17
CA ASN A 151 10.39 10.26 -9.30
C ASN A 151 10.28 9.26 -8.13
N GLY A 152 9.26 8.39 -8.10
CA GLY A 152 9.11 7.34 -7.09
C GLY A 152 9.84 6.06 -7.49
N ALA A 153 10.91 5.71 -6.78
CA ALA A 153 11.78 4.55 -7.06
C ALA A 153 11.13 3.17 -6.81
N MET A 154 9.94 3.13 -6.21
CA MET A 154 9.11 1.93 -6.08
C MET A 154 7.84 2.19 -6.86
N GLY A 155 7.41 1.25 -7.71
CA GLY A 155 6.22 1.40 -8.55
C GLY A 155 4.96 1.79 -7.78
N SER A 156 3.85 2.02 -8.49
CA SER A 156 2.62 2.47 -7.83
C SER A 156 2.25 1.55 -6.64
N PRO A 157 1.78 2.08 -5.48
CA PRO A 157 1.36 1.26 -4.34
C PRO A 157 0.34 0.17 -4.72
N PHE A 158 -0.44 0.41 -5.77
CA PHE A 158 -1.34 -0.56 -6.36
C PHE A 158 -0.61 -1.74 -7.02
N THR A 159 0.44 -1.47 -7.79
CA THR A 159 1.30 -2.49 -8.41
C THR A 159 1.95 -3.38 -7.34
N MET A 160 2.38 -2.81 -6.21
CA MET A 160 2.93 -3.60 -5.09
C MET A 160 1.92 -4.60 -4.52
N VAL A 161 0.65 -4.20 -4.39
CA VAL A 161 -0.38 -5.14 -3.91
C VAL A 161 -0.73 -6.21 -4.92
N LEU A 162 -0.77 -5.85 -6.21
CA LEU A 162 -0.91 -6.83 -7.28
C LEU A 162 0.24 -7.85 -7.27
N ALA A 163 1.48 -7.40 -7.08
CA ALA A 163 2.64 -8.28 -6.94
C ALA A 163 2.53 -9.18 -5.71
N ASN A 164 2.11 -8.63 -4.56
CA ASN A 164 1.90 -9.43 -3.33
C ASN A 164 0.82 -10.50 -3.50
N ILE A 165 -0.29 -10.20 -4.17
CA ILE A 165 -1.36 -11.18 -4.45
C ILE A 165 -0.84 -12.26 -5.39
N TYR A 166 -0.07 -11.88 -6.41
CA TYR A 166 0.55 -12.81 -7.34
C TYR A 166 1.50 -13.77 -6.63
N MET A 167 2.40 -13.22 -5.80
CA MET A 167 3.36 -14.01 -5.03
C MET A 167 2.66 -14.90 -4.01
N LEU A 168 1.61 -14.42 -3.34
CA LEU A 168 0.84 -15.21 -2.38
C LEU A 168 0.26 -16.50 -2.99
N GLU A 169 -0.20 -16.45 -4.24
CA GLU A 169 -0.73 -17.63 -4.93
C GLU A 169 0.38 -18.59 -5.37
N TRP A 170 1.51 -18.05 -5.81
CA TRP A 170 2.68 -18.83 -6.22
C TRP A 170 3.35 -19.53 -5.01
N GLU A 171 3.50 -18.83 -3.89
CA GLU A 171 4.20 -19.32 -2.68
C GLU A 171 3.39 -20.32 -1.86
N GLN A 172 2.09 -20.54 -2.15
CA GLN A 172 1.23 -21.45 -1.38
C GLN A 172 1.84 -22.84 -1.17
N LYS A 173 2.47 -23.40 -2.20
CA LYS A 173 3.11 -24.74 -2.11
C LYS A 173 4.28 -24.72 -1.12
N LEU A 174 5.12 -23.69 -1.17
CA LEU A 174 6.24 -23.52 -0.25
C LEU A 174 5.74 -23.32 1.18
N ILE A 175 4.75 -22.46 1.39
CA ILE A 175 4.14 -22.24 2.71
C ILE A 175 3.56 -23.55 3.27
N GLN A 176 2.87 -24.35 2.45
CA GLN A 176 2.32 -25.62 2.87
C GLN A 176 3.40 -26.65 3.23
N HIS A 177 4.47 -26.72 2.43
CA HIS A 177 5.64 -27.54 2.73
C HIS A 177 6.24 -27.13 4.09
N GLN A 178 6.53 -25.85 4.26
CA GLN A 178 7.16 -25.30 5.47
C GLN A 178 6.32 -25.57 6.72
N ASN A 179 5.00 -25.33 6.64
CA ASN A 179 4.07 -25.64 7.73
C ASN A 179 4.04 -27.13 8.09
N ARG A 180 4.11 -28.02 7.09
CA ARG A 180 4.15 -29.48 7.32
C ARG A 180 5.42 -29.92 8.04
N HIS A 181 6.53 -29.23 7.79
CA HIS A 181 7.85 -29.56 8.33
C HIS A 181 8.23 -28.75 9.58
N TYR A 182 7.33 -27.88 10.08
CA TYR A 182 7.59 -26.96 11.19
C TYR A 182 8.80 -26.04 10.92
N GLU A 183 8.96 -25.63 9.67
CA GLU A 183 10.01 -24.75 9.19
C GLU A 183 9.46 -23.31 9.03
N ILE A 184 10.36 -22.33 9.09
CA ILE A 184 10.04 -20.91 8.97
C ILE A 184 9.97 -20.51 7.50
N TYR A 185 8.90 -19.80 7.13
CA TYR A 185 8.76 -19.09 5.85
C TYR A 185 8.34 -17.65 6.12
N GLU A 186 9.18 -16.70 5.72
CA GLU A 186 8.90 -15.27 5.85
C GLU A 186 9.19 -14.56 4.53
N ARG A 187 8.35 -13.57 4.17
CA ARG A 187 8.54 -12.74 2.99
C ARG A 187 8.34 -11.27 3.31
N TYR A 188 9.31 -10.45 2.90
CA TYR A 188 9.22 -9.00 2.94
C TYR A 188 9.35 -8.45 1.52
N ILE A 189 8.22 -8.10 0.92
CA ILE A 189 8.12 -7.64 -0.47
C ILE A 189 8.80 -8.67 -1.41
N ASP A 190 9.99 -8.39 -1.92
CA ASP A 190 10.68 -9.25 -2.89
C ASP A 190 11.64 -10.25 -2.22
N ASP A 191 11.95 -10.07 -0.93
CA ASP A 191 12.91 -10.88 -0.20
C ASP A 191 12.23 -12.01 0.60
N VAL A 192 12.62 -13.26 0.33
CA VAL A 192 12.12 -14.46 1.00
C VAL A 192 13.20 -15.05 1.90
N PHE A 193 12.82 -15.38 3.14
CA PHE A 193 13.64 -16.12 4.10
C PHE A 193 12.96 -17.44 4.45
N MET A 194 13.71 -18.53 4.40
CA MET A 194 13.22 -19.87 4.70
C MET A 194 14.26 -20.68 5.47
N THR A 195 13.79 -21.57 6.35
CA THR A 195 14.64 -22.60 6.97
C THR A 195 14.30 -23.97 6.40
N THR A 196 15.23 -24.92 6.44
CA THR A 196 14.90 -26.31 6.14
C THR A 196 15.72 -27.31 6.93
N ASN A 197 15.09 -28.45 7.24
CA ASN A 197 15.72 -29.63 7.80
C ASN A 197 16.09 -30.67 6.73
N LEU A 198 15.74 -30.42 5.46
CA LEU A 198 16.10 -31.27 4.34
C LEU A 198 17.59 -31.17 4.00
N SER A 199 18.10 -32.17 3.30
CA SER A 199 19.42 -32.08 2.69
C SER A 199 19.44 -30.94 1.66
N LYS A 200 20.62 -30.36 1.43
CA LYS A 200 20.80 -29.31 0.42
C LYS A 200 20.32 -29.75 -0.98
N GLU A 201 20.49 -31.03 -1.30
CA GLU A 201 20.10 -31.59 -2.59
C GLU A 201 18.57 -31.69 -2.72
N ASP A 202 17.90 -32.17 -1.67
CA ASP A 202 16.44 -32.33 -1.66
C ASP A 202 15.72 -30.98 -1.73
N ILE A 203 16.18 -29.98 -0.96
CA ILE A 203 15.56 -28.65 -1.00
C ILE A 203 15.78 -27.95 -2.34
N LEU A 204 16.97 -28.09 -2.95
CA LEU A 204 17.22 -27.53 -4.28
C LEU A 204 16.30 -28.14 -5.33
N LYS A 205 16.04 -29.45 -5.23
CA LYS A 205 15.09 -30.13 -6.12
C LYS A 205 13.66 -29.61 -5.93
N GLU A 206 13.19 -29.49 -4.69
CA GLU A 206 11.85 -28.96 -4.37
C GLU A 206 11.68 -27.50 -4.86
N LEU A 207 12.70 -26.66 -4.66
CA LEU A 207 12.71 -25.28 -5.12
C LEU A 207 12.72 -25.21 -6.66
N ASP A 208 13.52 -26.02 -7.34
CA ASP A 208 13.56 -26.09 -8.80
C ASP A 208 12.21 -26.51 -9.39
N GLU A 209 11.56 -27.52 -8.80
CA GLU A 209 10.23 -27.96 -9.22
C GLU A 209 9.20 -26.85 -9.03
N THR A 210 9.27 -26.12 -7.91
CA THR A 210 8.38 -24.99 -7.62
C THR A 210 8.60 -23.81 -8.56
N ILE A 211 9.85 -23.43 -8.81
CA ILE A 211 10.20 -22.31 -9.72
C ILE A 211 9.75 -22.62 -11.14
N LYS A 212 9.90 -23.87 -11.60
CA LYS A 212 9.43 -24.30 -12.94
C LYS A 212 7.92 -24.19 -13.13
N THR A 213 7.12 -24.10 -12.06
CA THR A 213 5.66 -23.93 -12.19
C THR A 213 5.25 -22.59 -12.80
N ASP A 214 6.13 -21.58 -12.74
CA ASP A 214 5.85 -20.25 -13.29
C ASP A 214 7.12 -19.59 -13.85
N SER A 215 7.22 -19.54 -15.17
CA SER A 215 8.36 -18.96 -15.89
C SER A 215 8.57 -17.45 -15.67
N ASN A 216 7.62 -16.77 -15.01
CA ASN A 216 7.71 -15.34 -14.71
C ASN A 216 8.36 -15.04 -13.37
N VAL A 217 8.43 -16.04 -12.49
CA VAL A 217 9.07 -15.90 -11.18
C VAL A 217 10.52 -16.36 -11.33
N LYS A 218 11.45 -15.41 -11.17
CA LYS A 218 12.88 -15.68 -11.17
C LYS A 218 13.39 -15.49 -9.74
N ILE A 219 13.95 -16.54 -9.15
CA ILE A 219 14.45 -16.52 -7.78
C ILE A 219 15.94 -16.82 -7.81
N SER A 220 16.71 -15.98 -7.14
CA SER A 220 18.12 -16.23 -6.85
C SER A 220 18.21 -16.90 -5.47
N ILE A 221 18.56 -18.18 -5.45
CA ILE A 221 18.63 -18.97 -4.22
C ILE A 221 20.04 -18.88 -3.64
N THR A 222 20.12 -18.57 -2.35
CA THR A 222 21.35 -18.69 -1.55
C THR A 222 21.06 -19.56 -0.34
N ILE A 223 21.82 -20.66 -0.18
CA ILE A 223 21.67 -21.58 0.96
C ILE A 223 22.99 -21.58 1.73
N SER A 224 22.93 -21.21 3.00
CA SER A 224 24.07 -21.17 3.90
C SER A 224 23.59 -21.31 5.34
N GLN A 225 24.51 -21.71 6.23
CA GLN A 225 24.28 -21.70 7.67
C GLN A 225 24.20 -20.27 8.22
N SER A 226 24.83 -19.30 7.54
CA SER A 226 24.76 -17.87 7.86
C SER A 226 24.42 -17.09 6.60
N LEU A 227 23.37 -16.26 6.68
CA LEU A 227 22.80 -15.49 5.57
C LEU A 227 22.42 -14.08 6.01
N GLU A 228 22.39 -13.18 5.05
CA GLU A 228 21.90 -11.80 5.21
C GLU A 228 20.43 -11.76 4.77
N TYR A 229 19.56 -11.16 5.58
CA TYR A 229 18.16 -10.92 5.26
C TYR A 229 17.76 -9.53 5.75
N LEU A 230 17.39 -8.64 4.82
CA LEU A 230 17.14 -7.23 5.12
C LEU A 230 18.33 -6.58 5.86
N ASP A 231 18.11 -6.03 7.04
CA ASP A 231 19.11 -5.36 7.88
C ASP A 231 19.75 -6.30 8.94
N VAL A 232 19.56 -7.62 8.82
CA VAL A 232 20.07 -8.59 9.80
C VAL A 232 20.86 -9.73 9.17
N THR A 233 21.82 -10.27 9.92
CA THR A 233 22.49 -11.53 9.64
C THR A 233 21.90 -12.60 10.54
N ILE A 234 21.46 -13.70 9.93
CA ILE A 234 20.84 -14.84 10.59
C ILE A 234 21.78 -16.04 10.45
N GLU A 235 22.22 -16.58 11.59
CA GLU A 235 23.11 -17.73 11.69
C GLU A 235 22.39 -18.89 12.39
N ASN A 236 22.43 -20.07 11.80
CA ASN A 236 21.85 -21.28 12.37
C ASN A 236 22.88 -22.05 13.20
N ASN A 237 22.69 -22.07 14.51
CA ASN A 237 23.48 -22.83 15.47
C ASN A 237 22.74 -24.11 15.87
N ASN A 238 22.78 -25.13 15.01
CA ASN A 238 22.15 -26.45 15.26
C ASN A 238 20.67 -26.37 15.64
N GLY A 239 19.89 -25.56 14.90
CA GLY A 239 18.46 -25.34 15.14
C GLY A 239 18.17 -24.08 15.96
N HIS A 240 19.17 -23.44 16.55
CA HIS A 240 19.02 -22.15 17.22
C HIS A 240 19.45 -21.01 16.30
N LEU A 241 18.49 -20.18 15.87
CA LEU A 241 18.78 -18.99 15.07
C LEU A 241 19.36 -17.89 15.95
N LYS A 242 20.61 -17.52 15.67
CA LYS A 242 21.27 -16.32 16.17
C LYS A 242 21.06 -15.20 15.15
N ILE A 243 20.60 -14.04 15.61
CA ILE A 243 20.32 -12.87 14.78
C ILE A 243 21.21 -11.73 15.26
N SER A 244 21.87 -11.04 14.32
CA SER A 244 22.71 -9.86 14.58
C SER A 244 22.45 -8.80 13.50
N ILE A 245 22.87 -7.55 13.73
CA ILE A 245 22.71 -6.49 12.71
C ILE A 245 23.68 -6.72 11.56
N TYR A 246 23.18 -6.64 10.33
CA TYR A 246 24.02 -6.66 9.15
C TYR A 246 24.53 -5.25 8.80
N HIS A 247 25.84 -5.10 8.64
CA HIS A 247 26.46 -3.85 8.18
C HIS A 247 27.07 -4.05 6.81
N LYS A 248 26.47 -3.44 5.79
CA LYS A 248 27.00 -3.47 4.42
C LYS A 248 28.36 -2.75 4.38
N SER A 249 29.40 -3.48 3.99
CA SER A 249 30.81 -3.04 4.01
C SER A 249 31.07 -1.75 3.20
N ALA A 250 30.28 -1.50 2.17
CA ALA A 250 30.42 -0.36 1.26
C ALA A 250 29.60 0.88 1.66
N SER A 251 28.79 0.84 2.71
CA SER A 251 27.95 1.97 3.11
C SER A 251 28.26 2.44 4.52
N GLU A 252 28.67 3.71 4.65
CA GLU A 252 28.66 4.38 5.94
C GLU A 252 27.21 4.69 6.34
N PRO A 253 26.74 4.26 7.54
CA PRO A 253 25.44 4.68 8.02
C PRO A 253 25.47 6.19 8.26
N TYR A 254 24.54 6.92 7.63
CA TYR A 254 24.42 8.35 7.85
C TYR A 254 23.88 8.63 9.25
N ILE A 255 24.74 9.16 10.11
CA ILE A 255 24.36 9.70 11.41
C ILE A 255 24.53 11.22 11.37
N LEU A 256 23.48 11.93 11.82
CA LEU A 256 23.44 13.37 11.87
C LEU A 256 24.57 13.93 12.76
N PRO A 257 25.46 14.80 12.24
CA PRO A 257 26.54 15.44 13.01
C PRO A 257 26.02 16.29 14.18
N TYR A 258 26.75 16.32 15.29
CA TYR A 258 26.32 17.03 16.51
C TYR A 258 26.31 18.57 16.36
N GLU A 259 27.11 19.09 15.43
CA GLU A 259 27.21 20.51 15.09
C GLU A 259 26.05 20.98 14.21
N SER A 260 25.23 20.07 13.69
CA SER A 260 24.07 20.46 12.91
C SER A 260 23.05 21.24 13.75
N ASP A 261 22.34 22.18 13.11
CA ASP A 261 21.36 23.04 13.77
C ASP A 261 20.02 22.32 14.02
N HIS A 262 20.08 21.14 14.63
CA HIS A 262 18.91 20.38 15.04
C HIS A 262 18.70 20.48 16.55
N PRO A 263 17.45 20.47 17.02
CA PRO A 263 17.18 20.46 18.45
C PRO A 263 17.87 19.29 19.17
N ARG A 264 18.39 19.53 20.38
CA ARG A 264 19.11 18.50 21.18
C ARG A 264 18.33 17.21 21.42
N HIS A 265 17.00 17.27 21.43
CA HIS A 265 16.18 16.07 21.56
C HIS A 265 16.26 15.15 20.33
N ILE A 266 16.57 15.66 19.13
CA ILE A 266 16.80 14.84 17.92
C ILE A 266 18.09 14.03 18.07
N HIS A 267 19.17 14.67 18.49
CA HIS A 267 20.43 14.01 18.82
C HIS A 267 20.27 12.94 19.91
N ALA A 268 19.52 13.24 20.97
CA ALA A 268 19.19 12.27 22.01
C ALA A 268 18.38 11.08 21.47
N ASN A 269 17.43 11.35 20.57
CA ASN A 269 16.61 10.30 19.97
C ASN A 269 17.42 9.36 19.08
N ILE A 270 18.44 9.85 18.36
CA ILE A 270 19.33 9.01 17.54
C ILE A 270 19.96 7.89 18.39
N ILE A 271 20.51 8.25 19.55
CA ILE A 271 21.11 7.30 20.49
C ILE A 271 20.06 6.30 20.97
N TYR A 272 18.90 6.79 21.38
CA TYR A 272 17.81 5.95 21.86
C TYR A 272 17.32 4.97 20.78
N THR A 273 17.12 5.43 19.54
CA THR A 273 16.64 4.58 18.44
C THR A 273 17.66 3.54 18.04
N ALA A 274 18.95 3.88 18.03
CA ALA A 274 20.01 2.93 17.75
C ALA A 274 20.05 1.79 18.79
N LEU A 275 19.95 2.13 20.09
CA LEU A 275 19.89 1.11 21.16
C LEU A 275 18.64 0.24 21.08
N VAL A 276 17.48 0.82 20.76
CA VAL A 276 16.24 0.04 20.55
C VAL A 276 16.38 -0.90 19.35
N GLN A 277 16.94 -0.42 18.24
CA GLN A 277 17.16 -1.24 17.04
C GLN A 277 18.12 -2.40 17.35
N ALA A 278 19.27 -2.11 17.97
CA ALA A 278 20.24 -3.12 18.39
C ALA A 278 19.59 -4.19 19.29
N ALA A 279 18.84 -3.78 20.31
CA ALA A 279 18.20 -4.72 21.24
C ALA A 279 17.11 -5.57 20.58
N ARG A 280 16.43 -5.07 19.55
CA ARG A 280 15.42 -5.83 18.80
C ARG A 280 16.06 -6.84 17.84
N SER A 281 17.09 -6.40 17.12
CA SER A 281 17.75 -7.22 16.11
C SER A 281 18.65 -8.29 16.74
N CYS A 282 19.50 -7.93 17.70
CA CYS A 282 20.48 -8.85 18.28
C CYS A 282 19.81 -9.87 19.20
N SER A 283 20.02 -11.16 18.96
CA SER A 283 19.43 -12.25 19.77
C SER A 283 20.17 -12.49 21.09
N ASN A 284 21.46 -12.19 21.15
CA ASN A 284 22.30 -12.37 22.32
C ASN A 284 22.81 -11.02 22.86
N MET A 285 23.40 -11.09 24.04
CA MET A 285 23.88 -9.91 24.77
C MET A 285 25.16 -9.36 24.14
N GLU A 286 26.06 -10.24 23.72
CA GLU A 286 27.37 -9.90 23.18
C GLU A 286 27.27 -9.11 21.88
N ASP A 287 26.42 -9.55 20.94
CA ASP A 287 26.24 -8.83 19.69
C ASP A 287 25.55 -7.48 19.93
N PHE A 288 24.62 -7.39 20.90
CA PHE A 288 24.04 -6.12 21.31
C PHE A 288 25.09 -5.15 21.88
N ASP A 289 25.99 -5.63 22.73
CA ASP A 289 27.03 -4.79 23.30
C ASP A 289 28.02 -4.31 22.23
N MET A 290 28.38 -5.17 21.28
CA MET A 290 29.18 -4.81 20.11
C MET A 290 28.49 -3.71 19.29
N GLU A 291 27.20 -3.82 19.03
CA GLU A 291 26.42 -2.78 18.33
C GLU A 291 26.30 -1.48 19.12
N ARG A 292 26.17 -1.57 20.45
CA ARG A 292 26.21 -0.40 21.35
C ARG A 292 27.56 0.31 21.25
N LEU A 293 28.66 -0.42 21.36
CA LEU A 293 30.02 0.13 21.27
C LEU A 293 30.29 0.74 19.88
N ARG A 294 29.86 0.06 18.81
CA ARG A 294 29.93 0.59 17.44
C ARG A 294 29.15 1.89 17.31
N THR A 295 27.94 1.95 17.82
CA THR A 295 27.11 3.17 17.84
C THR A 295 27.80 4.30 18.59
N GLU A 296 28.35 4.03 19.77
CA GLU A 296 29.11 4.99 20.58
C GLU A 296 30.32 5.55 19.81
N MET A 297 31.09 4.68 19.15
CA MET A 297 32.22 5.11 18.31
C MET A 297 31.79 6.00 17.15
N ILE A 298 30.72 5.66 16.44
CA ILE A 298 30.24 6.48 15.32
C ILE A 298 29.78 7.85 15.84
N LEU A 299 29.08 7.91 16.97
CA LEU A 299 28.64 9.17 17.57
C LEU A 299 29.82 10.07 17.96
N LEU A 300 30.89 9.49 18.52
CA LEU A 300 32.12 10.24 18.83
C LEU A 300 32.75 10.82 17.57
N VAL A 301 32.84 10.04 16.48
CA VAL A 301 33.34 10.51 15.18
C VAL A 301 32.46 11.62 14.59
N LYS A 302 31.15 11.60 14.89
CA LYS A 302 30.18 12.64 14.48
C LYS A 302 30.10 13.84 15.44
N GLY A 303 31.08 14.00 16.34
CA GLY A 303 31.21 15.19 17.20
C GLY A 303 30.33 15.19 18.46
N TYR A 304 29.68 14.07 18.81
CA TYR A 304 28.83 14.03 20.00
C TYR A 304 29.70 14.07 21.28
N PRO A 305 29.41 14.96 22.25
CA PRO A 305 30.15 15.03 23.49
C PRO A 305 30.06 13.71 24.27
N PRO A 306 31.17 13.14 24.79
CA PRO A 306 31.15 11.88 25.54
C PRO A 306 30.15 11.86 26.70
N LYS A 307 30.05 12.98 27.45
CA LYS A 307 29.08 13.13 28.53
C LYS A 307 27.63 13.06 28.04
N PHE A 308 27.34 13.58 26.85
CA PHE A 308 26.02 13.52 26.24
C PHE A 308 25.67 12.08 25.86
N ILE A 309 26.61 11.36 25.23
CA ILE A 309 26.44 9.96 24.86
C ILE A 309 26.19 9.11 26.11
N GLN A 310 27.09 9.17 27.10
CA GLN A 310 26.99 8.41 28.33
C GLN A 310 25.69 8.69 29.10
N HIS A 311 25.27 9.95 29.18
CA HIS A 311 24.00 10.32 29.82
C HIS A 311 22.81 9.64 29.14
N HIS A 312 22.77 9.64 27.80
CA HIS A 312 21.64 9.07 27.06
C HIS A 312 21.64 7.54 27.00
N ILE A 313 22.81 6.90 26.97
CA ILE A 313 22.95 5.44 27.15
C ILE A 313 22.47 5.05 28.54
N LYS A 314 22.95 5.72 29.60
CA LYS A 314 22.50 5.47 30.98
C LYS A 314 20.99 5.63 31.12
N LYS A 315 20.44 6.71 30.55
CA LYS A 315 19.00 6.99 30.57
C LYS A 315 18.19 5.89 29.88
N PHE A 316 18.72 5.27 28.82
CA PHE A 316 18.08 4.11 28.18
C PHE A 316 17.98 2.93 29.14
N PHE A 317 19.09 2.48 29.74
CA PHE A 317 19.07 1.32 30.63
C PHE A 317 18.27 1.56 31.91
N VAL A 318 18.36 2.75 32.51
CA VAL A 318 17.54 3.13 33.67
C VAL A 318 16.05 3.11 33.35
N LYS A 319 15.65 3.53 32.14
CA LYS A 319 14.24 3.53 31.71
C LYS A 319 13.64 2.12 31.65
N TYR A 320 14.45 1.11 31.39
CA TYR A 320 14.01 -0.28 31.22
C TYR A 320 14.43 -1.19 32.38
N ASP A 321 14.91 -0.61 33.49
CA ASP A 321 15.43 -1.33 34.65
C ASP A 321 16.47 -2.40 34.28
N SER A 322 17.32 -2.07 33.31
CA SER A 322 18.27 -3.00 32.68
C SER A 322 19.72 -2.56 32.84
N MET A 323 20.03 -1.87 33.94
CA MET A 323 21.37 -1.32 34.19
C MET A 323 22.47 -2.39 34.21
N SER A 324 22.17 -3.59 34.72
CA SER A 324 23.11 -4.72 34.75
C SER A 324 23.49 -5.24 33.36
N VAL A 325 22.69 -4.97 32.32
CA VAL A 325 23.08 -5.25 30.93
C VAL A 325 24.30 -4.42 30.55
N TRP A 326 24.35 -3.16 31.01
CA TRP A 326 25.44 -2.25 30.67
C TRP A 326 26.67 -2.40 31.58
N THR A 327 26.47 -2.70 32.86
CA THR A 327 27.58 -2.77 33.83
C THR A 327 28.20 -4.16 33.95
N GLU A 328 27.42 -5.21 33.76
CA GLU A 328 27.80 -6.60 34.07
C GLU A 328 27.60 -7.56 32.90
N LEU A 329 27.16 -7.07 31.73
CA LEU A 329 26.84 -7.90 30.57
C LEU A 329 25.79 -8.98 30.88
N ASN A 330 24.82 -8.67 31.74
CA ASN A 330 23.84 -9.64 32.23
C ASN A 330 22.91 -10.14 31.10
N ARG A 331 23.08 -11.41 30.71
CA ARG A 331 22.33 -12.06 29.63
C ARG A 331 20.84 -12.23 29.93
N GLU A 332 20.47 -12.55 31.17
CA GLU A 332 19.07 -12.79 31.55
C GLU A 332 18.27 -11.49 31.50
N VAL A 333 18.82 -10.41 32.08
CA VAL A 333 18.20 -9.08 32.04
C VAL A 333 18.16 -8.54 30.61
N TYR A 334 19.17 -8.85 29.78
CA TYR A 334 19.13 -8.52 28.36
C TYR A 334 17.95 -9.20 27.65
N GLN A 335 17.70 -10.49 27.90
CA GLN A 335 16.55 -11.17 27.27
C GLN A 335 15.21 -10.58 27.72
N GLN A 336 15.08 -10.17 28.98
CA GLN A 336 13.90 -9.46 29.47
C GLN A 336 13.70 -8.11 28.75
N LEU A 337 14.77 -7.32 28.63
CA LEU A 337 14.78 -6.06 27.89
C LEU A 337 14.37 -6.27 26.43
N ARG A 338 14.99 -7.25 25.75
CA ARG A 338 14.72 -7.58 24.35
C ARG A 338 13.26 -7.97 24.15
N ASN A 339 12.74 -8.89 24.95
CA ASN A 339 11.34 -9.33 24.88
C ASN A 339 10.38 -8.15 25.09
N MET A 340 10.67 -7.27 26.06
CA MET A 340 9.87 -6.06 26.28
C MET A 340 9.88 -5.12 25.07
N LEU A 341 11.02 -4.97 24.39
CA LEU A 341 11.17 -4.08 23.24
C LEU A 341 10.57 -4.66 21.95
N LEU A 342 10.56 -5.99 21.79
CA LEU A 342 9.88 -6.68 20.70
C LEU A 342 8.36 -6.51 20.81
N CYS A 343 7.81 -6.64 22.02
CA CYS A 343 6.36 -6.54 22.25
C CYS A 343 5.86 -5.08 22.34
N ARG A 344 6.74 -4.08 22.38
CA ARG A 344 6.34 -2.66 22.46
C ARG A 344 6.14 -2.07 21.08
N PRO A 345 4.93 -1.62 20.72
CA PRO A 345 4.75 -0.96 19.45
C PRO A 345 5.54 0.36 19.38
N ILE A 346 6.16 0.69 18.24
CA ILE A 346 6.82 1.99 18.04
C ILE A 346 5.78 3.11 18.29
N LYS A 347 6.19 4.33 18.69
CA LYS A 347 5.25 5.47 18.83
C LYS A 347 4.33 5.68 17.61
N ARG A 348 4.79 5.26 16.42
CA ARG A 348 3.99 5.19 15.18
C ARG A 348 2.82 4.21 15.34
N GLU A 349 3.09 2.96 15.71
CA GLU A 349 2.09 1.90 15.98
C GLU A 349 1.16 2.22 17.16
N ASN A 350 1.67 2.84 18.23
CA ASN A 350 0.85 3.31 19.37
C ASN A 350 -0.10 4.46 18.97
N LYS A 351 0.31 5.36 18.06
CA LYS A 351 -0.59 6.38 17.50
C LYS A 351 -1.70 5.73 16.69
N THR A 352 -1.42 4.65 15.97
CA THR A 352 -2.42 3.88 15.21
C THR A 352 -3.42 3.18 16.13
N GLN A 353 -2.98 2.60 17.25
CA GLN A 353 -3.86 1.93 18.24
C GLN A 353 -4.64 2.89 19.17
N ILE A 354 -4.04 3.99 19.63
CA ILE A 354 -4.72 4.94 20.52
C ILE A 354 -5.68 5.83 19.73
N SER A 355 -5.35 6.17 18.47
CA SER A 355 -6.31 6.86 17.59
C SER A 355 -7.49 5.98 17.21
N SER A 356 -7.30 4.66 17.04
CA SER A 356 -8.41 3.75 16.75
C SER A 356 -9.36 3.59 17.94
N LEU A 357 -8.85 3.46 19.17
CA LEU A 357 -9.70 3.28 20.37
C LEU A 357 -10.39 4.57 20.83
N GLY A 358 -9.69 5.72 20.78
CA GLY A 358 -10.25 7.03 21.12
C GLY A 358 -11.25 7.58 20.09
N GLN A 359 -11.10 7.22 18.82
CA GLN A 359 -12.12 7.48 17.79
C GLN A 359 -13.33 6.53 17.92
N LEU A 360 -13.14 5.29 18.39
CA LEU A 360 -14.23 4.34 18.60
C LEU A 360 -15.28 4.86 19.60
N ILE A 361 -14.82 5.47 20.70
CA ILE A 361 -15.71 5.93 21.79
C ILE A 361 -16.35 7.30 21.49
N ARG A 362 -15.68 8.15 20.69
CA ARG A 362 -16.24 9.46 20.29
C ARG A 362 -17.09 9.42 19.01
N LYS A 363 -16.95 8.41 18.14
CA LYS A 363 -17.79 8.26 16.93
C LYS A 363 -19.11 7.51 17.17
N THR A 364 -19.24 6.75 18.25
CA THR A 364 -20.47 5.97 18.55
C THR A 364 -21.66 6.82 19.02
N LYS A 365 -21.46 8.09 19.39
CA LYS A 365 -22.58 8.96 19.81
C LYS A 365 -23.08 9.97 18.77
N ASN A 366 -22.38 10.19 17.65
CA ASN A 366 -22.62 11.36 16.80
C ASN A 366 -22.79 11.13 15.28
N TYR A 367 -23.03 9.90 14.79
CA TYR A 367 -23.16 9.70 13.33
C TYR A 367 -24.30 8.75 12.95
N GLU A 368 -25.52 9.30 12.97
CA GLU A 368 -26.51 9.00 11.94
C GLU A 368 -26.07 9.69 10.63
N HIS A 369 -26.11 8.95 9.52
CA HIS A 369 -25.84 9.40 8.14
C HIS A 369 -24.43 9.95 7.82
N LYS A 370 -23.59 9.10 7.20
CA LYS A 370 -22.91 9.34 5.90
C LYS A 370 -21.93 8.23 5.56
N ASP A 371 -21.97 7.82 4.30
CA ASP A 371 -21.10 6.84 3.61
C ASP A 371 -19.60 7.07 3.88
N GLN A 372 -19.03 6.33 4.84
CA GLN A 372 -17.58 6.26 5.02
C GLN A 372 -17.15 4.84 5.40
N ILE A 373 -16.45 4.18 4.48
CA ILE A 373 -15.72 2.94 4.70
C ILE A 373 -14.40 3.30 5.40
N TYR A 374 -14.15 2.72 6.58
CA TYR A 374 -12.86 2.81 7.27
C TYR A 374 -12.07 1.54 6.99
N LEU A 375 -10.93 1.66 6.29
CA LEU A 375 -9.97 0.58 6.12
C LEU A 375 -8.74 0.85 6.97
N HIS A 376 -8.49 -0.05 7.91
CA HIS A 376 -7.27 -0.06 8.71
C HIS A 376 -6.14 -0.72 7.90
N TYR A 377 -5.11 0.06 7.61
CA TYR A 377 -3.85 -0.43 7.09
C TYR A 377 -2.98 -0.96 8.23
N THR A 378 -2.58 -2.22 8.14
CA THR A 378 -1.44 -2.78 8.86
C THR A 378 -0.69 -3.69 7.90
N PHE A 379 0.49 -3.25 7.45
CA PHE A 379 1.58 -4.21 7.25
C PHE A 379 2.01 -4.65 8.65
N GLU A 380 2.40 -5.92 8.78
CA GLU A 380 2.55 -6.73 9.99
C GLU A 380 1.27 -7.55 10.31
N ASN A 381 1.25 -8.78 9.77
CA ASN A 381 0.24 -9.85 9.89
C ASN A 381 -0.99 -9.73 8.98
N GLY A 382 -1.01 -10.54 7.92
CA GLY A 382 -2.04 -10.55 6.87
C GLY A 382 -3.46 -10.97 7.32
N PRO A 383 -4.46 -10.82 6.43
CA PRO A 383 -5.88 -10.91 6.77
C PRO A 383 -6.40 -12.35 6.65
N LEU A 384 -6.45 -13.11 7.75
CA LEU A 384 -7.13 -14.42 7.73
C LEU A 384 -7.73 -14.92 9.05
N LEU A 385 -7.48 -14.28 10.20
CA LEU A 385 -8.01 -14.79 11.49
C LEU A 385 -9.45 -14.37 11.80
N ASN A 386 -9.97 -13.29 11.18
CA ASN A 386 -11.37 -12.89 11.38
C ASN A 386 -12.34 -13.48 10.35
N PHE A 387 -11.88 -13.87 9.15
CA PHE A 387 -12.73 -14.48 8.12
C PHE A 387 -13.10 -15.94 8.45
N LYS A 388 -12.29 -16.64 9.25
CA LYS A 388 -12.56 -18.04 9.65
C LYS A 388 -13.60 -18.21 10.76
N LYS A 389 -13.88 -17.16 11.56
CA LYS A 389 -14.82 -17.26 12.69
C LYS A 389 -16.29 -17.07 12.29
N GLU A 390 -16.56 -16.43 11.15
CA GLU A 390 -17.93 -16.20 10.69
C GLU A 390 -18.49 -17.34 9.80
N CYS A 391 -17.65 -18.26 9.31
CA CYS A 391 -18.07 -19.43 8.52
C CYS A 391 -18.30 -20.72 9.35
N HIS A 392 -18.59 -20.62 10.65
CA HIS A 392 -19.04 -21.76 11.47
C HIS A 392 -20.47 -21.58 12.01
N GLN A 393 -21.20 -20.56 11.55
CA GLN A 393 -22.60 -20.32 11.95
C GLN A 393 -23.56 -20.04 10.77
N ILE A 394 -23.12 -20.33 9.54
CA ILE A 394 -23.95 -20.56 8.35
C ILE A 394 -23.34 -21.78 7.65
#